data_AF-A0A1G9CQA6-F1
#
_entry.id   AF-A0A1G9CQA6-F1
#
_cell.length_a   1.000
_cell.length_b   1.000
_cell.length_c   1.000
_cell.angle_alpha   90.00
_cell.angle_beta   90.00
_cell.angle_gamma   90.00
#
_symmetry.space_group_name_H-M   'P 1'
#
loop_
_entity.id
_entity.type
_entity.pdbx_description
1 polymer ?
#
loop_
_entity_poly.entity_id
_entity_poly.type
_entity_poly.pdbx_seq_one_letter_code
_entity_poly.pdbx_strand_id
1 'polypeptide(L)' 'MIDFSWKVFSQTGNIETYLLMKEMETYYDEESTGARDLNEEMKELDRNL' A
#
# COMPACT_ATOMS: atom_id res chain seq x y z
N MET A 1 -0.22 -0.96 -6.72
CA MET A 1 -0.57 -2.36 -6.40
C MET A 1 -2.08 -2.65 -6.56
N ILE A 2 -2.97 -1.65 -6.41
CA ILE A 2 -4.44 -1.74 -6.58
C ILE A 2 -4.92 -2.51 -7.82
N ASP A 3 -4.20 -2.47 -8.93
CA ASP A 3 -4.68 -3.09 -10.18
C ASP A 3 -4.70 -4.62 -10.14
N PHE A 4 -3.85 -5.28 -9.34
CA PHE A 4 -3.76 -6.74 -9.34
C PHE A 4 -4.90 -7.40 -8.56
N SER A 5 -5.10 -7.00 -7.30
CA SER A 5 -6.17 -7.49 -6.43
C SER A 5 -7.55 -7.21 -7.02
N TRP A 6 -7.78 -6.02 -7.58
CA TRP A 6 -9.02 -5.68 -8.30
C TRP A 6 -9.23 -6.53 -9.56
N LYS A 7 -8.17 -6.83 -10.31
CA LYS A 7 -8.24 -7.66 -11.52
C LYS A 7 -8.56 -9.12 -11.20
N VAL A 8 -8.10 -9.66 -10.07
CA VAL A 8 -8.47 -11.01 -9.60
C VAL A 8 -9.93 -11.04 -9.15
N PHE A 9 -10.37 -10.02 -8.40
CA PHE A 9 -11.76 -9.93 -7.95
C PHE A 9 -12.74 -9.79 -9.11
N SER A 10 -12.47 -8.92 -10.08
CA SER A 10 -13.34 -8.71 -11.25
C SER A 10 -13.49 -9.96 -12.13
N GLN A 11 -12.50 -10.86 -12.13
CA GLN A 11 -12.57 -12.12 -12.88
C GLN A 11 -13.26 -13.26 -12.10
N THR A 12 -13.08 -13.30 -10.78
CA THR A 12 -13.48 -14.47 -9.96
C THR A 12 -14.70 -14.20 -9.08
N GLY A 13 -15.00 -12.94 -8.77
CA GLY A 13 -16.01 -12.52 -7.79
C GLY A 13 -15.72 -12.99 -6.37
N ASN A 14 -14.54 -13.55 -6.09
CA ASN A 14 -14.23 -14.13 -4.78
C ASN A 14 -13.80 -13.03 -3.80
N ILE A 15 -14.75 -12.62 -2.95
CA ILE A 15 -14.55 -11.54 -1.97
C ILE A 15 -13.51 -11.90 -0.90
N GLU A 16 -13.45 -13.17 -0.47
CA GLU A 16 -12.52 -13.64 0.55
C GLU A 16 -11.07 -13.47 0.09
N THR A 17 -10.80 -13.86 -1.16
CA THR A 17 -9.48 -13.73 -1.78
C THR A 17 -9.09 -12.27 -1.94
N TYR A 18 -10.04 -11.40 -2.34
CA TYR A 18 -9.79 -9.96 -2.47
C TYR A 18 -9.41 -9.32 -1.14
N LEU A 19 -10.15 -9.62 -0.06
CA LEU A 19 -9.87 -9.07 1.27
C LEU A 19 -8.51 -9.54 1.79
N LEU A 20 -8.19 -10.83 1.62
CA LEU A 20 -6.91 -11.38 2.04
C LEU A 20 -5.72 -10.76 1.27
N MET A 21 -5.86 -10.55 -0.04
CA MET A 21 -4.87 -9.83 -0.83
C MET A 21 -4.72 -8.38 -0.39
N LYS A 22 -5.83 -7.70 -0.06
CA LYS A 22 -5.82 -6.31 0.37
C LYS A 22 -5.19 -6.14 1.76
N GLU A 23 -5.40 -7.08 2.67
CA GLU A 23 -4.74 -7.12 3.99
C GLU A 23 -3.22 -7.28 3.85
N MET A 24 -2.76 -8.18 2.98
CA MET A 24 -1.33 -8.31 2.71
C MET A 24 -0.74 -7.05 2.06
N GLU A 25 -1.44 -6.45 1.10
CA GLU A 25 -1.02 -5.16 0.52
C GLU A 25 -0.90 -4.07 1.59
N THR A 26 -1.83 -3.99 2.54
CA THR A 26 -1.75 -3.04 3.66
C THR A 26 -0.55 -3.31 4.56
N TYR A 27 -0.22 -4.58 4.85
CA TYR A 27 0.95 -4.93 5.65
C TYR A 27 2.27 -4.50 4.96
N TYR A 28 2.39 -4.76 3.66
CA TYR A 28 3.54 -4.31 2.86
C TYR A 28 3.59 -2.80 2.71
N ASP A 29 2.44 -2.16 2.51
CA ASP A 29 2.34 -0.71 2.42
C ASP A 29 2.69 -0.08 3.77
N GLU A 30 2.29 -0.60 4.94
CA GLU A 30 2.68 -0.07 6.25
C GLU A 30 4.19 -0.16 6.50
N GLU A 31 4.83 -1.28 6.12
CA GLU A 31 6.29 -1.44 6.15
C GLU A 31 7.00 -0.44 5.22
N SER A 32 6.40 -0.10 4.07
CA SER A 32 6.89 0.92 3.14
C SER A 32 6.47 2.35 3.53
N THR A 33 5.36 2.54 4.22
CA THR A 33 4.76 3.85 4.55
C THR A 33 5.46 4.44 5.75
N GLY A 34 5.96 3.63 6.69
CA GLY A 34 6.97 4.09 7.65
C GLY A 34 8.19 4.73 6.96
N ALA A 35 8.60 4.21 5.80
CA ALA A 35 9.68 4.80 4.99
C ALA A 35 9.24 5.99 4.11
N ARG A 36 7.96 6.10 3.74
CA ARG A 36 7.42 7.25 2.99
C ARG A 36 7.20 8.45 3.89
N ASP A 37 6.68 8.24 5.10
CA ASP A 37 6.46 9.29 6.11
C ASP A 37 7.80 9.86 6.58
N LEU A 38 8.80 9.00 6.86
CA LEU A 38 10.18 9.41 7.15
C LEU A 38 10.84 10.17 5.98
N ASN A 39 10.57 9.80 4.73
CA ASN A 39 11.14 10.47 3.56
C ASN A 39 10.47 11.82 3.28
N GLU A 40 9.19 11.98 3.60
CA GLU A 40 8.51 13.28 3.55
C GLU A 40 9.00 14.21 4.66
N GLU A 41 9.11 13.72 5.91
CA GLU A 41 9.63 14.47 7.05
C GLU A 41 11.10 14.88 6.85
N MET A 42 11.95 13.98 6.34
CA MET A 42 13.35 14.26 6.02
C MET A 42 13.50 15.28 4.88
N LYS A 43 12.63 15.23 3.86
CA LYS A 43 12.58 16.26 2.81
C LYS A 43 12.07 17.61 3.30
N GLU A 44 11.24 17.65 4.33
CA GLU A 44 10.80 18.91 4.95
C GLU A 44 11.89 19.55 5.80
N LEU A 45 12.69 18.77 6.52
CA LEU A 45 13.84 19.26 7.28
C LEU A 45 14.89 19.91 6.38
N ASP A 46 15.23 19.29 5.25
CA ASP A 46 16.17 19.85 4.25
C ASP A 46 15.65 21.13 3.57
N ARG A 47 14.32 21.32 3.50
CA ARG A 47 13.70 22.54 2.93
C ARG A 47 13.73 23.73 3.89
N ASN A 48 13.85 23.48 5.20
CA ASN A 48 13.81 24.50 6.24
C ASN A 48 15.21 24.90 6.77
N LEU A 49 16.28 24.37 6.17
CA LEU A 49 17.68 24.80 6.36
C LEU A 49 18.12 25.74 5.23
#